data_AF-A0A8I0Q5A5-F1
#
_entry.id   AF-A0A8I0Q5A5-F1
#
_cell.length_a   1.000
_cell.length_b   1.000
_cell.length_c   1.000
_cell.angle_alpha   90.00
_cell.angle_beta   90.00
_cell.angle_gamma   90.00
#
_symmetry.space_group_name_H-M   'P 1'
#
loop_
_entity.id
_entity.type
_entity.pdbx_description
1 polymer ?
#
loop_
_entity_poly.entity_id
_entity_poly.type
_entity_poly.pdbx_seq_one_letter_code
_entity_poly.pdbx_strand_id
1 'polypeptide(L)'
;MLNGWLWAVVFFGLWMFSLLAVEKSEGQRKDDVIINQQKVIDNAYTSIDIFDRVAAANANRNMQAEAKSQEKQIEYRTIIRKEPICNLYIPQSVSDGLLSHVYAIRASAMRSAPGITDTTGTGTAATRRLTYCQAVEWIEPLLTALDQANEQLIDIRKADAERNGKSR
;
A
#
# COMPACT_ATOMS: atom_id res chain seq x y z
N MET A 1 65.21 21.71 44.68
CA MET A 1 64.48 21.97 43.41
C MET A 1 64.70 20.79 42.48
N LEU A 2 63.89 19.73 42.52
CA LEU A 2 64.14 18.55 41.65
C LEU A 2 62.89 17.71 41.27
N ASN A 3 61.67 18.24 41.34
CA ASN A 3 60.46 17.43 41.07
C ASN A 3 59.59 17.93 39.89
N GLY A 4 59.83 19.12 39.34
CA GLY A 4 58.95 19.71 38.30
C GLY A 4 58.95 18.97 36.96
N TRP A 5 60.10 18.40 36.56
CA TRP A 5 60.24 17.74 35.27
C TRP A 5 59.50 16.39 35.20
N LEU A 6 59.47 15.64 36.31
CA LEU A 6 58.71 14.39 36.42
C LEU A 6 57.21 14.62 36.22
N TRP A 7 56.66 15.68 36.81
CA TRP A 7 55.25 16.05 36.63
C TRP A 7 54.94 16.48 35.20
N ALA A 8 55.87 17.15 34.51
CA ALA A 8 55.71 17.55 33.12
C ALA A 8 55.61 16.34 32.17
N VAL A 9 56.45 15.32 32.36
CA VAL A 9 56.43 14.08 31.55
C VAL A 9 55.12 13.31 31.76
N VAL A 10 54.64 13.22 33.01
CA VAL A 10 53.37 12.56 33.34
C VAL A 10 52.18 13.29 32.72
N PHE A 11 52.16 14.63 32.80
CA PHE A 11 51.11 15.43 32.16
C PHE A 11 51.10 15.26 30.64
N PHE A 12 52.27 15.28 30.00
CA PHE A 12 52.36 15.07 28.55
C PHE A 12 51.92 13.66 28.15
N GLY A 13 52.28 12.63 28.93
CA GLY A 13 51.82 11.26 28.69
C GLY A 13 50.31 11.11 28.79
N LEU A 14 49.68 11.69 29.82
CA LEU A 14 48.23 11.70 29.99
C LEU A 14 47.51 12.51 28.89
N TRP A 15 48.11 13.63 28.47
CA TRP A 15 47.57 14.47 27.41
C TRP A 15 47.61 13.75 26.05
N MET A 16 48.75 13.15 25.70
CA MET A 16 48.91 12.34 24.50
C MET A 16 47.98 11.12 24.52
N PHE A 17 47.87 10.43 25.66
CA PHE A 17 46.95 9.29 25.80
C PHE A 17 45.49 9.70 25.61
N SER A 18 45.09 10.87 26.13
CA SER A 18 43.75 11.43 25.91
C SER A 18 43.49 11.75 24.43
N LEU A 19 44.51 12.28 23.72
CA LEU A 19 44.41 12.61 22.31
C LEU A 19 44.27 11.35 21.44
N LEU A 20 45.06 10.31 21.71
CA LEU A 20 44.95 9.00 21.07
C LEU A 20 43.59 8.32 21.35
N ALA A 21 43.05 8.47 22.56
CA ALA A 21 41.74 7.92 22.91
C ALA A 21 40.61 8.60 22.13
N VAL A 22 40.69 9.93 21.94
CA VAL A 22 39.71 10.71 21.16
C VAL A 22 39.71 10.27 19.69
N GLU A 23 40.88 10.16 19.06
CA GLU A 23 40.98 9.76 17.65
C GLU A 23 40.41 8.35 17.40
N LYS A 24 40.73 7.41 18.30
CA LYS A 24 40.15 6.05 18.26
C LYS A 24 38.64 6.06 18.43
N SER A 25 38.12 6.88 19.36
CA SER A 25 36.67 7.01 19.59
C SER A 25 35.93 7.62 18.40
N GLU A 26 36.54 8.57 17.69
CA GLU A 26 35.95 9.15 16.49
C GLU A 26 35.93 8.18 15.32
N GLY A 27 36.99 7.40 15.13
CA GLY A 27 37.04 6.33 14.13
C GLY A 27 35.91 5.31 14.35
N GLN A 28 35.80 4.79 15.57
CA GLN A 28 34.72 3.85 15.93
C GLN A 28 33.33 4.46 15.72
N ARG A 29 33.12 5.73 16.09
CA ARG A 29 31.84 6.43 15.86
C ARG A 29 31.50 6.56 14.37
N LYS A 30 32.49 6.86 13.52
CA LYS A 30 32.28 6.99 12.07
C LYS A 30 31.95 5.64 11.44
N ASP A 31 32.65 4.58 11.86
CA ASP A 31 32.39 3.22 11.39
C ASP A 31 30.98 2.76 11.79
N ASP A 32 30.56 3.01 13.04
CA ASP A 32 29.20 2.70 13.50
C ASP A 32 28.12 3.44 12.70
N VAL A 33 28.35 4.72 12.37
CA VAL A 33 27.40 5.50 11.55
C VAL A 33 27.32 4.93 10.12
N ILE A 34 28.46 4.61 9.51
CA ILE A 34 28.51 4.03 8.15
C ILE A 34 27.82 2.67 8.11
N ILE A 35 28.09 1.79 9.09
CA ILE A 35 27.46 0.47 9.19
C ILE A 35 25.94 0.61 9.37
N ASN A 36 25.50 1.52 10.24
CA ASN A 36 24.07 1.77 10.44
C ASN A 36 23.39 2.34 9.19
N GLN A 37 24.03 3.28 8.48
CA GLN A 37 23.52 3.82 7.23
C GLN A 37 23.42 2.74 6.15
N GLN A 38 24.46 1.92 5.98
CA GLN A 38 24.46 0.81 5.03
C GLN A 38 23.34 -0.19 5.33
N LYS A 39 23.14 -0.52 6.62
CA LYS A 39 22.05 -1.42 7.05
C LYS A 39 20.66 -0.86 6.73
N VAL A 40 20.44 0.45 6.90
CA VAL A 40 19.17 1.10 6.55
C VAL A 40 18.94 1.07 5.04
N ILE A 41 19.98 1.33 4.25
CA ILE A 41 19.94 1.34 2.79
C ILE A 41 19.65 -0.07 2.24
N ASP A 42 20.34 -1.10 2.71
CA ASP A 42 20.14 -2.48 2.27
C ASP A 42 18.74 -3.00 2.65
N ASN A 43 18.25 -2.62 3.83
CA ASN A 43 16.88 -2.95 4.25
C ASN A 43 15.83 -2.21 3.39
N ALA A 44 16.10 -0.98 2.97
CA ALA A 44 15.23 -0.23 2.08
C ALA A 44 15.17 -0.86 0.67
N TYR A 45 16.32 -1.21 0.08
CA TYR A 45 16.38 -1.85 -1.24
C TYR A 45 15.69 -3.21 -1.28
N THR A 46 15.90 -4.05 -0.25
CA THR A 46 15.23 -5.34 -0.17
C THR A 46 13.73 -5.21 0.01
N SER A 47 13.26 -4.17 0.70
CA SER A 47 11.82 -3.88 0.80
C SER A 47 11.23 -3.53 -0.57
N ILE A 48 11.88 -2.64 -1.32
CA ILE A 48 11.41 -2.21 -2.65
C ILE A 48 11.32 -3.41 -3.61
N ASP A 49 12.37 -4.24 -3.68
CA ASP A 49 12.39 -5.43 -4.54
C ASP A 49 11.24 -6.40 -4.25
N ILE A 50 10.94 -6.66 -2.97
CA ILE A 50 9.83 -7.53 -2.55
C ILE A 50 8.49 -6.93 -3.04
N PHE A 51 8.27 -5.63 -2.83
CA PHE A 51 7.03 -4.98 -3.23
C PHE A 51 6.87 -4.91 -4.76
N ASP A 52 7.93 -4.61 -5.50
CA ASP A 52 7.91 -4.57 -6.97
C ASP A 52 7.59 -5.94 -7.57
N ARG A 53 8.23 -6.99 -7.05
CA ARG A 53 7.97 -8.38 -7.46
C ARG A 53 6.52 -8.78 -7.21
N VAL A 54 5.98 -8.43 -6.04
CA VAL A 54 4.59 -8.73 -5.66
C VAL A 54 3.59 -7.95 -6.50
N ALA A 55 3.87 -6.66 -6.75
CA ALA A 55 3.05 -5.83 -7.63
C ALA A 55 2.99 -6.38 -9.06
N ALA A 56 4.13 -6.81 -9.62
CA ALA A 56 4.18 -7.40 -10.95
C ALA A 56 3.40 -8.72 -11.05
N ALA A 57 3.52 -9.59 -10.03
CA ALA A 57 2.76 -10.84 -9.98
C ALA A 57 1.24 -10.58 -9.91
N ASN A 58 0.82 -9.62 -9.08
CA ASN A 58 -0.59 -9.23 -8.94
C ASN A 58 -1.14 -8.63 -10.23
N ALA A 59 -0.38 -7.78 -10.93
CA ALA A 59 -0.83 -7.23 -12.21
C ALA A 59 -1.16 -8.32 -13.23
N ASN A 60 -0.31 -9.35 -13.34
CA ASN A 60 -0.55 -10.46 -14.26
C ASN A 60 -1.78 -11.31 -13.86
N ARG A 61 -1.98 -11.58 -12.56
CA ARG A 61 -3.16 -12.32 -12.07
C ARG A 61 -4.44 -11.52 -12.28
N ASN A 62 -4.43 -10.22 -11.97
CA ASN A 62 -5.57 -9.34 -12.18
C ASN A 62 -6.00 -9.32 -13.65
N MET A 63 -5.05 -9.26 -14.59
CA MET A 63 -5.35 -9.34 -16.03
C MET A 63 -6.05 -10.65 -16.40
N GLN A 64 -5.60 -11.79 -15.86
CA GLN A 64 -6.24 -13.08 -16.12
C GLN A 64 -7.62 -13.20 -15.47
N ALA A 65 -7.78 -12.70 -14.24
CA ALA A 65 -9.06 -12.66 -13.54
C ALA A 65 -10.07 -11.79 -14.29
N GLU A 66 -9.63 -10.63 -14.79
CA GLU A 66 -10.45 -9.73 -15.61
C GLU A 66 -10.88 -10.39 -16.92
N ALA A 67 -9.96 -11.06 -17.63
CA ALA A 67 -10.30 -11.77 -18.87
C ALA A 67 -11.36 -12.86 -18.64
N LYS A 68 -11.22 -13.66 -17.57
CA LYS A 68 -12.22 -14.68 -17.20
C LYS A 68 -13.55 -14.06 -16.78
N SER A 69 -13.51 -12.93 -16.08
CA SER A 69 -14.70 -12.19 -15.67
C SER A 69 -15.46 -11.69 -16.90
N GLN A 70 -14.75 -11.13 -17.89
CA GLN A 70 -15.38 -10.63 -19.11
C GLN A 70 -16.08 -11.74 -19.90
N GLU A 71 -15.48 -12.92 -19.98
CA GLU A 71 -16.10 -14.09 -20.61
C GLU A 71 -17.44 -14.44 -19.93
N LYS A 72 -17.43 -14.54 -18.59
CA LYS A 72 -18.65 -14.80 -17.82
C LYS A 72 -19.67 -13.67 -17.92
N GLN A 73 -19.24 -12.41 -17.93
CA GLN A 73 -20.14 -11.27 -18.11
C GLN A 73 -20.87 -11.34 -19.46
N ILE A 74 -20.17 -11.75 -20.52
CA ILE A 74 -20.79 -11.98 -21.83
C ILE A 74 -21.82 -13.10 -21.72
N GLU A 75 -21.43 -14.26 -21.17
CA GLU A 75 -22.32 -15.41 -20.98
C GLU A 75 -23.57 -15.02 -20.18
N TYR A 76 -23.37 -14.43 -19.00
CA TYR A 76 -24.45 -14.03 -18.11
C TYR A 76 -25.35 -12.99 -18.76
N ARG A 77 -24.80 -11.99 -19.45
CA ARG A 77 -25.62 -11.03 -20.20
C ARG A 77 -26.49 -11.71 -21.25
N THR A 78 -26.00 -12.75 -21.94
CA THR A 78 -26.82 -13.49 -22.92
C THR A 78 -27.95 -14.28 -22.27
N ILE A 79 -27.76 -14.80 -21.06
CA ILE A 79 -28.78 -15.54 -20.30
C ILE A 79 -29.80 -14.55 -19.73
N ILE A 80 -29.33 -13.56 -18.98
CA ILE A 80 -30.14 -12.60 -18.23
C ILE A 80 -31.06 -11.78 -19.15
N ARG A 81 -30.62 -11.43 -20.36
CA ARG A 81 -31.46 -10.70 -21.33
C ARG A 81 -32.67 -11.47 -21.86
N LYS A 82 -32.69 -12.80 -21.71
CA LYS A 82 -33.82 -13.64 -22.10
C LYS A 82 -34.91 -13.69 -21.02
N GLU A 83 -34.59 -13.25 -19.81
CA GLU A 83 -35.51 -13.31 -18.68
C GLU A 83 -36.59 -12.23 -18.75
N PRO A 84 -37.85 -12.55 -18.41
CA PRO A 84 -38.98 -11.60 -18.51
C PRO A 84 -38.87 -10.45 -17.50
N ILE A 85 -38.15 -10.64 -16.41
CA ILE A 85 -37.95 -9.62 -15.36
C ILE A 85 -36.93 -8.54 -15.75
N CYS A 86 -36.25 -8.70 -16.88
CA CYS A 86 -35.08 -7.91 -17.24
C CYS A 86 -35.34 -6.40 -17.31
N ASN A 87 -36.49 -6.03 -17.84
CA ASN A 87 -36.90 -4.64 -18.05
C ASN A 87 -37.70 -4.06 -16.87
N LEU A 88 -37.91 -4.84 -15.80
CA LEU A 88 -38.60 -4.34 -14.62
C LEU A 88 -37.68 -3.41 -13.84
N TYR A 89 -38.24 -2.30 -13.37
CA TYR A 89 -37.55 -1.35 -12.52
C TYR A 89 -37.44 -1.90 -11.10
N ILE A 90 -36.28 -1.68 -10.49
CA ILE A 90 -36.11 -1.89 -9.06
C ILE A 90 -36.93 -0.83 -8.30
N PRO A 91 -37.56 -1.18 -7.17
CA PRO A 91 -38.24 -0.21 -6.32
C PRO A 91 -37.34 0.98 -5.97
N GLN A 92 -37.91 2.19 -5.98
CA GLN A 92 -37.13 3.42 -5.80
C GLN A 92 -36.41 3.45 -4.45
N SER A 93 -37.07 3.04 -3.37
CA SER A 93 -36.49 2.96 -2.02
C SER A 93 -35.23 2.09 -1.95
N VAL A 94 -35.18 1.00 -2.71
CA VAL A 94 -34.02 0.11 -2.78
C VAL A 94 -32.88 0.78 -3.55
N SER A 95 -33.20 1.43 -4.67
CA SER A 95 -32.22 2.14 -5.50
C SER A 95 -31.60 3.33 -4.76
N ASP A 96 -32.43 4.08 -4.02
CA ASP A 96 -31.99 5.19 -3.16
C ASP A 96 -31.10 4.69 -2.02
N GLY A 97 -31.45 3.56 -1.40
CA GLY A 97 -30.62 2.91 -0.39
C GLY A 97 -29.24 2.49 -0.92
N LEU A 98 -29.20 1.90 -2.12
CA LEU A 98 -27.94 1.53 -2.78
C LEU A 98 -27.08 2.77 -3.09
N LEU A 99 -27.70 3.83 -3.62
CA LEU A 99 -27.02 5.09 -3.90
C LEU A 99 -26.44 5.72 -2.61
N SER A 100 -27.21 5.72 -1.52
CA SER A 100 -26.73 6.18 -0.21
C SER A 100 -25.55 5.36 0.28
N HIS A 101 -25.55 4.04 0.08
CA HIS A 101 -24.45 3.18 0.47
C HIS A 101 -23.18 3.47 -0.35
N VAL A 102 -23.31 3.68 -1.66
CA VAL A 102 -22.20 4.09 -2.53
C VAL A 102 -21.59 5.42 -2.06
N TYR A 103 -22.42 6.40 -1.69
CA TYR A 103 -21.92 7.65 -1.11
C TYR A 103 -21.18 7.44 0.21
N ALA A 104 -21.67 6.55 1.09
CA ALA A 104 -20.99 6.22 2.33
C ALA A 104 -19.62 5.54 2.09
N ILE A 105 -19.54 4.60 1.15
CA ILE A 105 -18.26 3.97 0.75
C ILE A 105 -17.30 5.02 0.24
N ARG A 106 -17.76 5.89 -0.69
CA ARG A 106 -16.94 6.96 -1.25
C ARG A 106 -16.42 7.90 -0.16
N ALA A 107 -17.28 8.32 0.76
CA ALA A 107 -16.91 9.16 1.89
C ALA A 107 -15.88 8.47 2.80
N SER A 108 -16.02 7.16 3.04
CA SER A 108 -15.07 6.40 3.87
C SER A 108 -13.71 6.17 3.18
N ALA A 109 -13.69 6.05 1.85
CA ALA A 109 -12.46 5.86 1.08
C ALA A 109 -11.69 7.18 0.86
N MET A 110 -12.37 8.31 0.88
CA MET A 110 -11.75 9.63 0.74
C MET A 110 -11.10 10.06 2.05
N ARG A 111 -9.77 10.13 2.06
CA ARG A 111 -9.02 10.85 3.11
C ARG A 111 -9.37 12.34 2.97
N SER A 112 -10.08 12.94 3.92
CA SER A 112 -10.42 14.37 3.88
C SER A 112 -9.14 15.22 3.80
N ALA A 113 -8.73 15.59 2.60
CA ALA A 113 -7.68 16.58 2.38
C ALA A 113 -8.39 17.95 2.25
N PRO A 114 -8.31 18.83 3.27
CA PRO A 114 -9.13 20.04 3.34
C PRO A 114 -8.84 21.11 2.26
N GLY A 115 -7.95 20.84 1.30
CA GLY A 115 -7.54 21.79 0.25
C GLY A 115 -7.83 21.38 -1.19
N ILE A 116 -8.45 20.21 -1.44
CA ILE A 116 -8.81 19.77 -2.80
C ILE A 116 -10.32 19.62 -2.86
N THR A 117 -11.00 20.63 -3.41
CA THR A 117 -12.42 20.54 -3.75
C THR A 117 -12.57 19.49 -4.84
N ASP A 118 -13.32 18.41 -4.56
CA ASP A 118 -13.50 17.29 -5.47
C ASP A 118 -14.39 17.69 -6.67
N THR A 119 -13.78 17.98 -7.81
CA THR A 119 -14.49 18.17 -9.09
C THR A 119 -15.08 16.85 -9.63
N THR A 120 -14.64 15.69 -9.12
CA THR A 120 -15.03 14.36 -9.63
C THR A 120 -16.41 13.89 -9.17
N GLY A 121 -17.12 14.71 -8.38
CA GLY A 121 -18.47 14.45 -7.87
C GLY A 121 -19.60 15.22 -8.55
N THR A 122 -19.31 16.17 -9.44
CA THR A 122 -20.33 17.06 -10.02
C THR A 122 -20.97 16.52 -11.30
N GLY A 123 -20.76 15.26 -11.63
CA GLY A 123 -21.52 14.61 -12.70
C GLY A 123 -22.98 14.51 -12.27
N THR A 124 -23.88 15.18 -13.00
CA THR A 124 -25.32 15.07 -12.78
C THR A 124 -25.71 13.59 -12.72
N ALA A 125 -26.20 13.13 -11.57
CA ALA A 125 -26.72 11.78 -11.44
C ALA A 125 -27.81 11.61 -12.50
N ALA A 126 -27.55 10.76 -13.49
CA ALA A 126 -28.52 10.51 -14.54
C ALA A 126 -29.82 10.02 -13.89
N THR A 127 -30.95 10.66 -14.18
CA THR A 127 -32.30 10.30 -13.71
C THR A 127 -32.80 8.96 -14.29
N ARG A 128 -31.90 7.99 -14.49
CA ARG A 128 -32.21 6.67 -15.03
C ARG A 128 -32.50 5.74 -13.86
N ARG A 129 -33.69 5.14 -13.87
CA ARG A 129 -34.09 4.11 -12.89
C ARG A 129 -33.34 2.82 -13.19
N LEU A 130 -32.77 2.20 -12.15
CA LEU A 130 -32.05 0.94 -12.24
C LEU A 130 -33.02 -0.21 -12.52
N THR A 131 -32.68 -1.08 -13.48
CA THR A 131 -33.46 -2.30 -13.76
C THR A 131 -32.82 -3.51 -13.11
N TYR A 132 -33.59 -4.59 -12.92
CA TYR A 132 -33.07 -5.85 -12.36
C TYR A 132 -31.91 -6.41 -13.19
N CYS A 133 -32.01 -6.39 -14.52
CA CYS A 133 -30.90 -6.80 -15.39
C CYS A 133 -29.64 -5.97 -15.19
N GLN A 134 -29.79 -4.64 -15.14
CA GLN A 134 -28.65 -3.77 -14.92
C GLN A 134 -27.96 -4.12 -13.59
N ALA A 135 -28.72 -4.32 -12.51
CA ALA A 135 -28.14 -4.70 -11.22
C ALA A 135 -27.40 -6.05 -11.27
N VAL A 136 -27.99 -7.07 -11.91
CA VAL A 136 -27.37 -8.40 -12.01
C VAL A 136 -26.11 -8.37 -12.87
N GLU A 137 -26.07 -7.56 -13.94
CA GLU A 137 -24.87 -7.40 -14.77
C GLU A 137 -23.64 -6.88 -13.99
N TRP A 138 -23.84 -6.20 -12.84
CA TRP A 138 -22.74 -5.75 -11.98
C TRP A 138 -22.20 -6.80 -11.02
N ILE A 139 -22.87 -7.94 -10.82
CA ILE A 139 -22.48 -8.91 -9.80
C ILE A 139 -21.11 -9.53 -10.11
N GLU A 140 -20.90 -10.05 -11.32
CA GLU A 140 -19.62 -10.68 -11.69
C GLU A 140 -18.44 -9.67 -11.66
N PRO A 141 -18.55 -8.44 -12.22
CA PRO A 141 -17.53 -7.41 -12.05
C PRO A 141 -17.21 -7.11 -10.58
N LEU A 142 -18.22 -7.00 -9.72
CA LEU A 142 -18.03 -6.72 -8.29
C LEU A 142 -17.33 -7.85 -7.56
N LEU A 143 -17.72 -9.11 -7.83
CA LEU A 143 -17.06 -10.29 -7.25
C LEU A 143 -15.60 -10.38 -7.71
N THR A 144 -15.34 -10.06 -8.98
CA THR A 144 -13.97 -10.05 -9.53
C THR A 144 -13.12 -8.99 -8.85
N ALA A 145 -13.64 -7.77 -8.69
CA ALA A 145 -12.93 -6.68 -8.01
C ALA A 145 -12.65 -7.03 -6.53
N LEU A 146 -13.59 -7.68 -5.85
CA LEU A 146 -13.42 -8.13 -4.47
C LEU A 146 -12.35 -9.23 -4.35
N ASP A 147 -12.36 -10.19 -5.26
CA ASP A 147 -11.35 -11.26 -5.31
C ASP A 147 -9.94 -10.68 -5.52
N GLN A 148 -9.78 -9.80 -6.51
CA GLN A 148 -8.52 -9.09 -6.76
C GLN A 148 -8.04 -8.29 -5.54
N ALA A 149 -8.95 -7.57 -4.87
CA ALA A 149 -8.61 -6.80 -3.67
C ALA A 149 -8.18 -7.71 -2.50
N ASN A 150 -8.84 -8.86 -2.33
CA ASN A 150 -8.50 -9.84 -1.30
C ASN A 150 -7.13 -10.50 -1.57
N GLU A 151 -6.87 -10.90 -2.82
CA GLU A 151 -5.56 -11.44 -3.22
C GLU A 151 -4.44 -10.41 -2.97
N GLN A 152 -4.65 -9.15 -3.37
CA GLN A 152 -3.69 -8.07 -3.12
C GLN A 152 -3.43 -7.89 -1.61
N LEU A 153 -4.47 -7.96 -0.78
CA LEU A 153 -4.32 -7.84 0.67
C LEU A 153 -3.53 -9.02 1.27
N ILE A 154 -3.74 -10.24 0.78
CA ILE A 154 -2.97 -11.43 1.17
C ILE A 154 -1.50 -11.24 0.78
N ASP A 155 -1.24 -10.80 -0.45
CA ASP A 155 0.11 -10.65 -0.97
C ASP A 155 0.87 -9.50 -0.28
N ILE A 156 0.21 -8.39 0.07
CA ILE A 156 0.77 -7.34 0.92
C ILE A 156 1.16 -7.90 2.28
N ARG A 157 0.28 -8.67 2.94
CA ARG A 157 0.58 -9.28 4.24
C ARG A 157 1.78 -10.23 4.15
N LYS A 158 1.90 -10.98 3.04
CA LYS A 158 3.03 -11.88 2.80
C LYS A 158 4.32 -11.09 2.56
N ALA A 159 4.27 -10.03 1.76
CA ALA A 159 5.40 -9.12 1.52
C ALA A 159 5.90 -8.49 2.83
N ASP A 160 4.99 -8.01 3.67
CA ASP A 160 5.30 -7.45 4.98
C ASP A 160 5.91 -8.50 5.91
N ALA A 161 5.41 -9.73 5.90
CA ALA A 161 5.98 -10.83 6.69
C ALA A 161 7.39 -11.21 6.21
N GLU A 162 7.63 -11.28 4.89
CA GLU A 162 8.94 -11.54 4.30
C GLU A 162 9.93 -10.42 4.65
N ARG A 163 9.51 -9.15 4.51
CA ARG A 163 10.30 -7.98 4.91
C ARG A 163 10.66 -8.02 6.40
N ASN A 164 9.69 -8.26 7.29
CA ASN A 164 9.92 -8.30 8.73
C ASN A 164 10.78 -9.50 9.16
N GLY A 165 10.67 -10.64 8.47
CA GLY A 165 11.53 -11.80 8.69
C GLY A 165 12.97 -11.59 8.25
N LYS A 166 13.19 -10.76 7.21
CA LYS A 166 14.53 -10.39 6.69
C LYS A 166 15.20 -9.27 7.49
N SER A 167 14.40 -8.47 8.20
CA SER A 167 14.86 -7.39 9.10
C SER A 167 15.40 -7.91 10.45
N ARG A 168 15.26 -9.21 10.76
CA ARG A 168 15.69 -9.83 12.01
C ARG A 168 16.97 -10.61 11.83
#